data_AF-A0A925N764-F1
#
_entry.id   AF-A0A925N764-F1
#
_cell.length_a   1.000
_cell.length_b   1.000
_cell.length_c   1.000
_cell.angle_alpha   90.00
_cell.angle_beta   90.00
_cell.angle_gamma   90.00
#
_symmetry.space_group_name_H-M   'P 1'
#
loop_
_entity.id
_entity.type
_entity.pdbx_description
1 polymer ?
#
loop_
_entity_poly.entity_id
_entity_poly.type
_entity_poly.pdbx_seq_one_letter_code
_entity_poly.pdbx_strand_id
1 'polypeptide(L)'
;MPVRLRPPFLLFVLCLLAGALLSGCRREDEDAAVPLAGGATKPAQAVRLLTRHLHDSDLDAFARDAVPPALHAQLETAWREGRTRWPLDELPFDER
;
A
#
# COMPACT_ATOMS: atom_id res chain seq x y z
N MET A 1 26.22 -22.61 -26.83
CA MET A 1 26.00 -23.96 -26.28
C MET A 1 24.51 -24.13 -26.01
N PRO A 2 23.82 -25.11 -26.61
CA PRO A 2 22.39 -25.27 -26.38
C PRO A 2 22.19 -25.86 -24.98
N VAL A 3 21.64 -25.07 -24.07
CA VAL A 3 21.29 -25.58 -22.74
C VAL A 3 20.13 -26.55 -22.93
N ARG A 4 20.41 -27.85 -22.82
CA ARG A 4 19.35 -28.86 -22.71
C ARG A 4 18.74 -28.70 -21.33
N LEU A 5 17.70 -27.88 -21.22
CA LEU A 5 16.93 -27.76 -19.99
C LEU A 5 16.32 -29.12 -19.67
N ARG A 6 16.63 -29.64 -18.48
CA ARG A 6 16.03 -30.89 -18.00
C ARG A 6 14.53 -30.68 -17.81
N PRO A 7 13.67 -31.62 -18.25
CA PRO A 7 12.21 -31.50 -18.13
C PRO A 7 11.72 -31.12 -16.71
N PRO A 8 12.30 -31.62 -15.59
CA PRO A 8 11.90 -31.17 -14.27
C PRO A 8 12.22 -29.69 -13.98
N PHE A 9 13.29 -29.13 -14.56
CA PHE A 9 13.65 -27.71 -14.37
C PHE A 9 12.73 -26.78 -15.17
N LEU A 10 12.31 -27.21 -16.36
CA LEU A 10 11.37 -26.45 -17.19
C LEU A 10 9.95 -26.46 -16.60
N LEU A 11 9.52 -27.58 -16.02
CA LEU A 11 8.26 -27.67 -15.28
C LEU A 11 8.26 -26.79 -14.02
N PHE A 12 9.41 -26.74 -13.32
CA PHE A 12 9.59 -25.92 -12.14
C PHE A 12 9.49 -24.41 -12.43
N VAL A 13 10.14 -23.94 -13.51
CA VAL A 13 10.03 -22.54 -13.96
C VAL A 13 8.61 -22.21 -14.44
N LEU A 14 7.92 -23.16 -15.09
CA LEU A 14 6.54 -22.99 -15.54
C LEU A 14 5.56 -22.83 -14.37
N CYS A 15 5.72 -23.63 -13.30
CA CYS A 15 4.93 -23.48 -12.07
C CYS A 15 5.22 -22.16 -11.35
N LEU A 16 6.48 -21.70 -11.32
CA LEU A 16 6.84 -20.40 -10.74
C LEU A 16 6.24 -19.22 -11.51
N LEU A 17 6.26 -19.28 -12.84
CA LEU A 17 5.63 -18.25 -13.66
C LEU A 17 4.11 -18.25 -13.49
N ALA A 18 3.48 -19.43 -13.49
CA ALA A 18 2.04 -19.56 -13.28
C ALA A 18 1.62 -19.02 -11.90
N GLY A 19 2.38 -19.31 -10.84
CA GLY A 19 2.15 -18.74 -9.52
C GLY A 19 2.23 -17.20 -9.48
N ALA A 20 3.21 -16.60 -10.18
CA ALA A 20 3.33 -15.15 -10.28
C ALA A 20 2.20 -14.51 -11.09
N LEU A 21 1.73 -15.20 -12.14
CA LEU A 21 0.58 -14.79 -12.95
C LEU A 21 -0.73 -14.80 -12.13
N LEU A 22 -0.86 -15.65 -11.10
CA LEU A 22 -2.02 -15.62 -10.19
C LEU A 22 -1.94 -14.53 -9.11
N SER A 23 -0.74 -14.05 -8.72
CA SER A 23 -0.62 -12.92 -7.78
C SER A 23 -0.97 -11.56 -8.42
N GLY A 24 -0.93 -11.45 -9.75
CA GLY A 24 -1.40 -10.28 -10.51
C GLY A 24 -2.90 -10.28 -10.83
N CYS A 25 -3.57 -11.44 -10.76
CA CYS A 25 -5.01 -11.58 -10.99
C CYS A 25 -5.80 -11.29 -9.70
N ARG A 26 -5.52 -10.17 -9.05
CA ARG A 26 -6.29 -9.69 -7.90
C ARG A 26 -7.70 -9.37 -8.38
N ARG A 27 -8.68 -10.19 -7.99
CA ARG A 27 -10.08 -10.03 -8.38
C ARG A 27 -10.55 -8.61 -8.06
N GLU A 28 -10.93 -7.87 -9.10
CA GLU A 28 -11.66 -6.61 -8.98
C GLU A 28 -13.04 -6.95 -8.41
N ASP A 29 -13.32 -6.49 -7.20
CA ASP A 29 -14.72 -6.35 -6.79
C ASP A 29 -15.26 -5.07 -7.44
N GLU A 30 -16.33 -5.28 -8.21
CA GLU A 30 -17.06 -4.44 -9.16
C GLU A 30 -17.65 -3.14 -8.58
N ASP A 31 -17.19 -2.69 -7.43
CA ASP A 31 -17.47 -1.35 -6.91
C ASP A 31 -16.38 -0.39 -7.42
N ALA A 32 -16.38 -0.20 -8.74
CA ALA A 32 -15.60 0.82 -9.41
C ALA A 32 -15.90 2.18 -8.78
N ALA A 33 -15.01 2.53 -7.87
CA ALA A 33 -14.74 3.84 -7.32
C ALA A 33 -15.25 5.00 -8.16
N VAL A 34 -16.31 5.65 -7.68
CA VAL A 34 -16.57 7.03 -8.06
C VAL A 34 -15.33 7.85 -7.71
N PRO A 35 -14.72 8.60 -8.65
CA PRO A 35 -13.70 9.57 -8.32
C PRO A 35 -14.39 10.59 -7.41
N LEU A 36 -14.08 10.55 -6.11
CA LEU A 36 -14.52 11.58 -5.19
C LEU A 36 -13.69 12.83 -5.47
N ALA A 37 -14.07 13.58 -6.50
CA ALA A 37 -13.73 14.98 -6.59
C ALA A 37 -14.28 15.65 -5.32
N GLY A 38 -13.40 15.95 -4.36
CA GLY A 38 -13.77 16.47 -3.03
C GLY A 38 -13.49 15.51 -1.86
N GLY A 39 -12.90 14.34 -2.10
CA GLY A 39 -12.41 13.45 -1.06
C GLY A 39 -13.51 12.71 -0.27
N ALA A 40 -13.04 11.89 0.68
CA ALA A 40 -13.80 11.13 1.67
C ALA A 40 -14.98 11.84 2.36
N THR A 41 -16.23 11.78 1.88
CA THR A 41 -17.36 12.42 2.61
C THR A 41 -17.91 11.57 3.77
N LYS A 42 -17.58 10.27 3.79
CA LYS A 42 -17.98 9.32 4.84
C LYS A 42 -16.76 8.54 5.33
N PRO A 43 -16.67 8.16 6.62
CA PRO A 43 -15.54 7.40 7.15
C PRO A 43 -15.25 6.11 6.35
N ALA A 44 -16.28 5.34 6.02
CA ALA A 44 -16.13 4.11 5.24
C ALA A 44 -15.61 4.35 3.82
N GLN A 45 -15.90 5.52 3.23
CA GLN A 45 -15.35 5.89 1.92
C GLN A 45 -13.87 6.26 2.03
N ALA A 46 -13.46 6.93 3.11
CA ALA A 46 -12.06 7.29 3.33
C ALA A 46 -11.19 6.04 3.48
N VAL A 47 -11.65 5.06 4.28
CA VAL A 47 -10.95 3.77 4.42
C VAL A 47 -10.82 3.08 3.07
N ARG A 48 -11.90 2.95 2.30
CA ARG A 48 -11.86 2.31 0.97
C ARG A 48 -10.98 3.06 -0.03
N LEU A 49 -10.87 4.38 0.07
CA LEU A 49 -9.96 5.18 -0.76
C LEU A 49 -8.50 4.84 -0.44
N LEU A 50 -8.13 4.87 0.84
CA LEU A 50 -6.77 4.56 1.27
C LEU A 50 -6.38 3.11 1.00
N THR A 51 -7.30 2.16 1.20
CA THR A 51 -7.06 0.74 0.88
C THR A 51 -6.79 0.53 -0.62
N ARG A 52 -7.43 1.31 -1.50
CA ARG A 52 -7.16 1.26 -2.94
C ARG A 52 -5.77 1.78 -3.27
N HIS A 53 -5.38 2.92 -2.72
CA HIS A 53 -4.01 3.43 -2.92
C HIS A 53 -2.93 2.42 -2.49
N LEU A 54 -3.13 1.73 -1.37
CA LEU A 54 -2.23 0.65 -0.94
C LEU A 54 -2.24 -0.55 -1.88
N HIS A 55 -3.43 -0.96 -2.33
CA HIS A 55 -3.56 -2.05 -3.29
C HIS A 55 -2.83 -1.76 -4.60
N ASP A 56 -2.97 -0.53 -5.08
CA ASP A 56 -2.41 -0.08 -6.34
C ASP A 56 -0.92 0.31 -6.19
N SER A 57 -0.35 0.14 -4.99
CA SER A 57 1.01 0.56 -4.63
C SER A 57 1.28 2.07 -4.86
N ASP A 58 0.23 2.90 -4.88
CA ASP A 58 0.30 4.35 -4.99
C ASP A 58 0.48 4.98 -3.60
N LEU A 59 1.72 4.92 -3.11
CA LEU A 59 2.07 5.41 -1.78
C LEU A 59 2.01 6.94 -1.68
N ASP A 60 2.23 7.64 -2.80
CA ASP A 60 2.15 9.10 -2.84
C ASP A 60 0.70 9.58 -2.70
N ALA A 61 -0.25 8.92 -3.39
CA ALA A 61 -1.67 9.20 -3.21
C ALA A 61 -2.19 8.79 -1.84
N PHE A 62 -1.70 7.66 -1.31
CA PHE A 62 -1.99 7.27 0.06
C PHE A 62 -1.58 8.37 1.05
N ALA A 63 -0.33 8.85 1.00
CA ALA A 63 0.18 9.85 1.93
C ALA A 63 -0.60 11.18 1.83
N ARG A 64 -0.94 11.61 0.61
CA ARG A 64 -1.69 12.85 0.36
C ARG A 64 -3.11 12.79 0.91
N ASP A 65 -3.81 11.70 0.65
CA ASP A 65 -5.24 11.57 0.99
C ASP A 65 -5.46 11.09 2.43
N ALA A 66 -4.44 10.52 3.08
CA ALA A 66 -4.50 10.11 4.49
C ALA A 66 -4.59 11.30 5.45
N VAL A 67 -4.17 12.49 5.01
CA VAL A 67 -4.11 13.70 5.84
C VAL A 67 -5.00 14.79 5.23
N PRO A 68 -5.91 15.39 6.00
CA PRO A 68 -6.67 16.55 5.53
C PRO A 68 -5.75 17.67 4.99
N PRO A 69 -6.05 18.29 3.84
CA PRO A 69 -5.18 19.30 3.22
C PRO A 69 -4.83 20.47 4.14
N ALA A 70 -5.76 20.87 5.01
CA ALA A 70 -5.56 21.93 5.99
C ALA A 70 -4.44 21.61 7.01
N LEU A 71 -4.07 20.34 7.18
CA LEU A 71 -3.05 19.89 8.14
C LEU A 71 -1.69 19.62 7.50
N HIS A 72 -1.57 19.63 6.16
CA HIS A 72 -0.32 19.24 5.48
C HIS A 72 0.89 20.06 5.94
N ALA A 73 0.78 21.39 5.97
CA ALA A 73 1.90 22.27 6.38
C ALA A 73 2.28 22.11 7.86
N GLN A 74 1.29 21.92 8.74
CA GLN A 74 1.53 21.69 10.17
C GLN A 74 2.21 20.33 10.39
N LEU A 75 1.75 19.30 9.69
CA LEU A 75 2.30 17.96 9.80
C LEU A 75 3.75 17.91 9.29
N GLU A 76 4.04 18.55 8.15
CA GLU A 76 5.41 18.66 7.63
C GLU A 76 6.36 19.34 8.63
N THR A 77 5.90 20.42 9.25
CA THR A 77 6.67 21.13 10.28
C THR A 77 6.91 20.24 11.50
N ALA A 78 5.85 19.61 12.03
CA ALA A 78 5.96 18.68 13.16
C ALA A 78 6.87 17.49 12.84
N TRP A 79 6.85 16.98 11.60
CA TRP A 79 7.70 15.88 11.16
C TRP A 79 9.17 16.25 11.17
N ARG A 80 9.53 17.41 10.57
CA ARG A 80 10.92 17.91 10.57
C ARG A 80 11.44 18.19 11.98
N GLU A 81 10.58 18.64 12.88
CA GLU A 81 10.91 18.90 14.28
C GLU A 81 10.88 17.63 15.15
N GLY A 82 10.58 16.45 14.59
CA GLY A 82 10.52 15.19 15.33
C GLY A 82 9.31 15.03 16.25
N ARG A 83 8.33 15.94 16.19
CA ARG A 83 7.11 15.94 17.02
C ARG A 83 6.04 14.95 16.56
N THR A 84 6.20 14.33 15.38
CA THR A 84 5.32 13.24 14.88
C THR A 84 5.80 11.87 15.30
N ARG A 85 6.96 11.77 15.96
CA ARG A 85 7.38 10.54 16.62
C ARG A 85 6.42 10.36 17.78
N TRP A 86 5.47 9.42 17.66
CA TRP A 86 4.76 8.91 18.83
C TRP A 86 5.83 8.61 19.88
N PRO A 87 5.67 9.00 21.15
CA PRO A 87 6.72 8.88 22.13
C PRO A 87 6.96 7.40 22.42
N LEU A 88 7.82 6.78 21.62
CA LEU A 88 8.26 5.40 21.78
C LEU A 88 8.98 5.25 23.12
N ASP A 89 9.59 6.34 23.60
CA ASP A 89 10.26 6.44 24.91
C ASP A 89 9.26 6.50 26.08
N GLU A 90 7.99 6.84 25.84
CA GLU A 90 6.93 6.82 26.88
C GLU A 90 6.14 5.51 26.91
N LEU A 91 6.29 4.67 25.87
CA LEU A 91 5.68 3.36 25.83
C LEU A 91 6.64 2.34 26.47
N PRO A 92 6.14 1.37 27.25
CA PRO A 92 6.97 0.37 27.92
C PRO A 92 7.41 -0.71 26.93
N PHE A 93 8.21 -0.31 25.94
CA PHE A 93 8.84 -1.22 24.97
C PHE A 93 10.21 -1.73 25.46
N ASP A 94 10.66 -1.28 26.63
CA ASP A 94 11.86 -1.80 27.27
C ASP A 94 11.71 -3.32 27.47
N GLU A 95 12.68 -4.06 26.91
CA GLU A 95 12.72 -5.51 26.88
C GLU A 95 12.78 -6.11 28.29
N ARG A 96 11.91 -7.09 28.54
CA ARG A 96 12.12 -8.08 29.61
C ARG A 96 13.11 -9.15 29.18
#